data_AF-A0A1T5IS01-F1
#
_entry.id   AF-A0A1T5IS01-F1
#
_cell.length_a   1.000
_cell.length_b   1.000
_cell.length_c   1.000
_cell.angle_alpha   90.00
_cell.angle_beta   90.00
_cell.angle_gamma   90.00
#
_symmetry.space_group_name_H-M   'P 1'
#
loop_
_entity.id
_entity.type
_entity.pdbx_description
1 polymer ?
#
loop_
_entity_poly.entity_id
_entity_poly.type
_entity_poly.pdbx_seq_one_letter_code
_entity_poly.pdbx_strand_id
1 'polypeptide(L)'
;MSDLMKRLSAADPARRADLDSVDGAAFAALREEITMTSTRGATAPALPADGDPVRRRRRLGRRGSVAIGLAAVLTGGGVAYAAIQMFQGSSGEGVTCVHAWNEDTAEGLDIDATGSWITGDPYADCATLLADEGLPPIEDPVAFAWDGQTIVAPADQVPEGVQRLEGPQAVESGVVELQRSVIDPVDGGWSECRSVAEGAAWAQGEIDRLGLQDWTVIPQEAGGTSPSCSTVEINVGERTVTVSPSDDPYQALSTPEADAMIDALRDQVVDGCLFLDAAGAVVDEAVAPFDVEVPTTDMADESAECARVDVFLGGTVKVTVYGPSAAD
;
A
#
# COMPACT_ATOMS: atom_id res chain seq x y z
N MET A 1 30.02 31.71 -2.27
CA MET A 1 29.53 30.34 -2.55
C MET A 1 30.40 29.22 -2.00
N SER A 2 31.68 29.42 -1.64
CA SER A 2 32.56 28.36 -1.10
C SER A 2 32.42 28.06 0.39
N ASP A 3 31.74 28.92 1.16
CA ASP A 3 31.66 28.83 2.62
C ASP A 3 30.49 27.94 3.10
N LEU A 4 29.41 27.88 2.33
CA LEU A 4 28.23 27.08 2.64
C LEU A 4 28.51 25.57 2.52
N MET A 5 29.29 25.18 1.51
CA MET A 5 29.73 23.79 1.31
C MET A 5 30.69 23.32 2.41
N LYS A 6 31.52 24.23 2.96
CA LYS A 6 32.40 23.92 4.10
C LYS A 6 31.62 23.75 5.40
N ARG A 7 30.57 24.55 5.60
CA ARG A 7 29.68 24.40 6.77
C ARG A 7 28.86 23.11 6.70
N LEU A 8 28.37 22.74 5.52
CA LEU A 8 27.66 21.47 5.31
C LEU A 8 28.58 20.26 5.51
N SER A 9 29.84 20.30 5.03
CA SER A 9 30.77 19.18 5.25
C SER A 9 31.26 19.07 6.69
N ALA A 10 31.24 20.16 7.46
CA ALA A 10 31.60 20.16 8.88
C ALA A 10 30.46 19.66 9.79
N ALA A 11 29.21 19.72 9.31
CA ALA A 11 28.04 19.27 10.06
C ALA A 11 27.83 17.74 10.00
N ASP A 12 28.49 17.04 9.06
CA ASP A 12 28.47 15.60 8.75
C ASP A 12 27.68 14.72 9.75
N PRO A 13 26.33 14.69 9.65
CA PRO A 13 25.47 14.00 10.60
C PRO A 13 25.66 12.48 10.57
N ALA A 14 26.15 11.94 9.44
CA ALA A 14 26.45 10.52 9.28
C ALA A 14 27.60 10.02 10.18
N ARG A 15 28.45 10.93 10.68
CA ARG A 15 29.50 10.59 11.66
C ARG A 15 28.99 10.46 13.09
N ARG A 16 27.76 10.91 13.39
CA ARG A 16 27.16 10.79 14.73
C ARG A 16 26.30 9.53 14.87
N ALA A 17 25.88 8.93 13.77
CA ALA A 17 25.34 7.58 13.79
C ALA A 17 26.50 6.61 14.04
N ASP A 18 26.45 5.87 15.14
CA ASP A 18 27.42 4.83 15.46
C ASP A 18 27.24 3.68 14.46
N LEU A 19 28.00 3.72 13.36
CA LEU A 19 27.95 2.79 12.25
C LEU A 19 29.09 1.76 12.29
N ASP A 20 29.70 1.54 13.46
CA ASP A 20 30.81 0.59 13.64
C ASP A 20 30.45 -0.86 13.27
N SER A 21 29.15 -1.16 13.11
CA SER A 21 28.63 -2.46 12.65
C SER A 21 28.51 -2.60 11.13
N VAL A 22 28.69 -1.53 10.35
CA VAL A 22 28.55 -1.57 8.89
C VAL A 22 29.90 -1.82 8.24
N ASP A 23 29.98 -2.86 7.40
CA ASP A 23 31.19 -3.19 6.65
C ASP A 23 31.67 -1.97 5.84
N GLY A 24 32.85 -1.46 6.19
CA GLY A 24 33.44 -0.29 5.56
C GLY A 24 33.63 -0.43 4.05
N ALA A 25 33.70 -1.66 3.53
CA ALA A 25 33.73 -1.92 2.09
C ALA A 25 32.37 -1.66 1.42
N ALA A 26 31.27 -2.02 2.07
CA ALA A 26 29.91 -1.74 1.59
C ALA A 26 29.61 -0.23 1.63
N PHE A 27 30.04 0.44 2.70
CA PHE A 27 29.89 1.89 2.81
C PHE A 27 30.75 2.66 1.79
N ALA A 28 31.96 2.18 1.51
CA ALA A 28 32.81 2.76 0.47
C ALA A 28 32.21 2.58 -0.93
N ALA A 29 31.59 1.43 -1.23
CA ALA A 29 30.91 1.18 -2.50
C ALA A 29 29.71 2.13 -2.70
N LEU A 30 28.86 2.29 -1.68
CA LEU A 30 27.74 3.24 -1.69
C LEU A 30 28.20 4.69 -1.90
N ARG A 31 29.28 5.07 -1.22
CA ARG A 31 29.82 6.44 -1.31
C ARG A 31 30.44 6.73 -2.68
N GLU A 32 31.13 5.76 -3.27
CA GLU A 32 31.73 5.88 -4.60
C GLU A 32 30.65 5.97 -5.70
N GLU A 33 29.54 5.24 -5.54
CA GLU A 33 28.40 5.25 -6.47
C GLU A 33 27.63 6.58 -6.46
N ILE A 34 27.45 7.20 -5.28
CA ILE A 34 26.79 8.51 -5.14
C ILE A 34 27.65 9.66 -5.73
N THR A 35 28.99 9.58 -5.66
CA THR A 35 29.85 10.66 -6.18
C THR A 35 30.01 10.70 -7.71
N MET A 36 29.53 9.71 -8.46
CA MET A 36 29.71 9.66 -9.93
C MET A 36 28.55 10.24 -10.76
N THR A 37 27.48 10.76 -10.14
CA THR A 37 26.31 11.31 -10.85
C THR A 37 26.33 12.82 -11.13
N SER A 38 27.46 13.52 -10.92
CA SER A 38 27.55 14.94 -11.28
C SER A 38 28.27 15.19 -12.61
N THR A 39 27.56 15.83 -13.54
CA THR A 39 27.99 16.52 -14.77
C THR A 39 28.43 15.68 -15.99
N ARG A 40 27.48 15.49 -16.93
CA ARG A 40 27.79 15.68 -18.35
C ARG A 40 26.65 16.40 -19.07
N GLY A 41 26.92 17.65 -19.39
CA GLY A 41 26.01 18.56 -20.06
C GLY A 41 25.57 18.07 -21.44
N ALA A 42 24.33 18.37 -21.75
CA ALA A 42 23.72 18.24 -23.07
C ALA A 42 24.54 19.05 -24.09
N THR A 43 25.19 18.35 -25.03
CA THR A 43 25.60 18.91 -26.31
C THR A 43 25.11 17.95 -27.38
N ALA A 44 24.00 18.31 -28.01
CA ALA A 44 23.45 17.61 -29.16
C ALA A 44 24.36 17.80 -30.39
N PRO A 45 24.74 16.74 -31.11
CA PRO A 45 25.28 16.90 -32.46
C PRO A 45 24.14 16.87 -33.49
N ALA A 46 24.17 17.85 -34.38
CA ALA A 46 23.33 17.96 -35.55
C ALA A 46 23.51 16.76 -36.50
N LEU A 47 22.40 16.33 -37.12
CA LEU A 47 22.33 15.32 -38.18
C LEU A 47 23.01 15.83 -39.48
N PRO A 48 23.83 15.01 -40.16
CA PRO A 48 24.01 15.11 -41.59
C PRO A 48 23.07 14.13 -42.34
N ALA A 49 22.49 14.63 -43.41
CA ALA A 49 21.70 13.90 -44.39
C ALA A 49 22.59 13.08 -45.35
N ASP A 50 21.97 12.03 -45.91
CA ASP A 50 22.33 11.22 -47.08
C ASP A 50 23.60 10.31 -47.06
N GLY A 51 23.38 9.02 -47.41
CA GLY A 51 24.40 8.16 -48.04
C GLY A 51 24.58 6.74 -47.47
N ASP A 52 23.99 5.75 -48.15
CA ASP A 52 24.32 4.31 -48.29
C ASP A 52 24.49 3.34 -47.08
N PRO A 53 24.00 2.08 -47.21
CA PRO A 53 24.01 1.11 -46.12
C PRO A 53 25.34 0.35 -46.01
N VAL A 54 26.21 0.75 -45.09
CA VAL A 54 27.39 -0.04 -44.70
C VAL A 54 27.00 -1.09 -43.66
N ARG A 55 27.01 -2.37 -44.06
CA ARG A 55 26.90 -3.54 -43.15
C ARG A 55 28.04 -3.53 -42.11
N ARG A 56 27.80 -2.97 -40.92
CA ARG A 56 28.70 -3.09 -39.77
C ARG A 56 28.23 -4.20 -38.83
N ARG A 57 28.98 -5.32 -38.81
CA ARG A 57 28.94 -6.33 -37.73
C ARG A 57 29.19 -5.63 -36.39
N ARG A 58 28.15 -5.43 -35.58
CA ARG A 58 28.28 -4.91 -34.21
C ARG A 58 28.86 -6.00 -33.32
N ARG A 59 30.14 -5.88 -32.97
CA ARG A 59 30.71 -6.52 -31.78
C ARG A 59 30.14 -5.80 -30.55
N LEU A 60 29.05 -6.31 -30.00
CA LEU A 60 28.59 -5.95 -28.65
C LEU A 60 29.57 -6.57 -27.65
N GLY A 61 30.57 -5.78 -27.27
CA GLY A 61 31.49 -6.13 -26.20
C GLY A 61 30.82 -6.10 -24.83
N ARG A 62 31.45 -6.82 -23.89
CA ARG A 62 31.16 -7.07 -22.46
C ARG A 62 30.71 -5.89 -21.58
N ARG A 63 30.61 -4.67 -22.13
CA ARG A 63 30.18 -3.44 -21.45
C ARG A 63 28.69 -3.12 -21.64
N GLY A 64 28.01 -3.74 -22.62
CA GLY A 64 26.57 -3.55 -22.82
C GLY A 64 25.70 -4.24 -21.76
N SER A 65 26.20 -5.33 -21.17
CA SER A 65 25.49 -6.12 -20.14
C SER A 65 25.41 -5.43 -18.78
N VAL A 66 26.36 -4.55 -18.46
CA VAL A 66 26.35 -3.81 -17.17
C VAL A 66 25.28 -2.72 -17.16
N ALA A 67 25.07 -2.03 -18.29
CA ALA A 67 24.06 -0.98 -18.40
C ALA A 67 22.62 -1.51 -18.38
N ILE A 68 22.38 -2.71 -18.93
CA ILE A 68 21.06 -3.36 -18.90
C ILE A 68 20.76 -3.90 -17.48
N GLY A 69 21.77 -4.44 -16.79
CA GLY A 69 21.61 -4.92 -15.41
C GLY A 69 21.29 -3.79 -14.41
N LEU A 70 21.94 -2.63 -14.55
CA LEU A 70 21.70 -1.48 -13.65
C LEU A 70 20.32 -0.84 -13.84
N ALA A 71 19.79 -0.82 -15.07
CA ALA A 71 18.45 -0.30 -15.33
C ALA A 71 17.38 -1.17 -14.65
N ALA A 72 17.50 -2.50 -14.71
CA ALA A 72 16.56 -3.41 -14.08
C ALA A 72 16.57 -3.32 -12.53
N VAL A 73 17.74 -3.12 -11.93
CA VAL A 73 17.87 -2.97 -10.47
C VAL A 73 17.32 -1.63 -9.98
N LEU A 74 17.48 -0.55 -10.75
CA LEU A 74 16.96 0.77 -10.37
C LEU A 74 15.44 0.87 -10.52
N THR A 75 14.84 0.26 -11.55
CA THR A 75 13.37 0.17 -11.65
C THR A 75 12.80 -0.83 -10.65
N GLY A 76 13.47 -1.95 -10.35
CA GLY A 76 13.00 -2.93 -9.36
C GLY A 76 13.13 -2.45 -7.90
N GLY A 77 14.23 -1.78 -7.55
CA GLY A 77 14.49 -1.30 -6.19
C GLY A 77 13.65 -0.07 -5.80
N GLY A 78 13.29 0.79 -6.76
CA GLY A 78 12.41 1.94 -6.51
C GLY A 78 10.98 1.53 -6.13
N VAL A 79 10.46 0.46 -6.74
CA VAL A 79 9.14 -0.10 -6.42
C VAL A 79 9.17 -0.74 -5.03
N ALA A 80 10.26 -1.42 -4.67
CA ALA A 80 10.40 -2.02 -3.33
C ALA A 80 10.48 -0.97 -2.21
N TYR A 81 11.17 0.16 -2.40
CA TYR A 81 11.25 1.22 -1.37
C TYR A 81 9.94 2.01 -1.23
N ALA A 82 9.23 2.27 -2.33
CA ALA A 82 7.89 2.86 -2.29
C ALA A 82 6.87 1.92 -1.64
N ALA A 83 6.96 0.62 -1.91
CA ALA A 83 6.15 -0.40 -1.25
C ALA A 83 6.45 -0.45 0.27
N ILE A 84 7.72 -0.35 0.70
CA ILE A 84 8.07 -0.37 2.13
C ILE A 84 7.57 0.89 2.87
N GLN A 85 7.57 2.07 2.24
CA GLN A 85 6.98 3.29 2.80
C GLN A 85 5.44 3.24 2.85
N MET A 86 4.78 2.59 1.88
CA MET A 86 3.37 2.24 2.00
C MET A 86 3.11 1.26 3.16
N PHE A 87 4.10 0.46 3.54
CA PHE A 87 3.92 -0.69 4.43
C PHE A 87 4.15 -0.42 5.93
N GLN A 88 4.89 0.62 6.33
CA GLN A 88 5.37 0.74 7.72
C GLN A 88 4.93 1.98 8.51
N GLY A 89 4.10 2.86 7.98
CA GLY A 89 3.55 3.95 8.79
C GLY A 89 2.68 4.87 7.97
N SER A 90 1.37 4.80 8.20
CA SER A 90 0.36 5.73 7.69
C SER A 90 0.73 6.36 6.34
N SER A 91 0.57 5.60 5.25
CA SER A 91 0.63 6.09 3.85
C SER A 91 -0.42 7.15 3.51
N GLY A 92 -1.06 7.78 4.51
CA GLY A 92 -2.30 8.54 4.41
C GLY A 92 -3.55 7.64 4.40
N GLU A 93 -3.39 6.31 4.35
CA GLU A 93 -4.48 5.34 4.18
C GLU A 93 -4.92 4.70 5.50
N GLY A 94 -4.64 5.36 6.63
CA GLY A 94 -4.93 4.82 7.95
C GLY A 94 -5.07 5.87 9.04
N VAL A 95 -5.13 5.38 10.28
CA VAL A 95 -5.20 6.19 11.50
C VAL A 95 -3.96 5.95 12.36
N THR A 96 -3.44 7.03 12.93
CA THR A 96 -2.33 7.02 13.88
C THR A 96 -2.84 7.44 15.25
N CYS A 97 -2.56 6.61 16.25
CA CYS A 97 -3.02 6.75 17.63
C CYS A 97 -1.87 7.14 18.54
N VAL A 98 -2.06 8.19 19.33
CA VAL A 98 -1.06 8.64 20.30
C VAL A 98 -1.70 9.12 21.60
N HIS A 99 -1.14 8.72 22.73
CA HIS A 99 -1.48 9.20 24.07
C HIS A 99 -0.79 10.52 24.40
N ALA A 100 0.28 10.85 23.67
CA ALA A 100 0.95 12.12 23.77
C ALA A 100 1.28 12.65 22.37
N TRP A 101 0.81 13.86 22.06
CA TRP A 101 1.20 14.58 20.85
C TRP A 101 2.33 15.56 21.18
N ASN A 102 3.51 15.33 20.62
CA ASN A 102 4.71 16.16 20.83
C ASN A 102 5.51 16.36 19.51
N GLU A 103 6.67 17.02 19.60
CA GLU A 103 7.53 17.28 18.42
C GLU A 103 8.01 15.98 17.77
N ASP A 104 8.36 14.96 18.56
CA ASP A 104 8.79 13.66 18.07
C ASP A 104 7.61 12.97 17.33
N THR A 105 6.40 13.03 17.89
CA THR A 105 5.17 12.55 17.23
C THR A 105 4.89 13.23 15.90
N ALA A 106 5.07 14.54 15.83
CA ALA A 106 4.90 15.29 14.60
C ALA A 106 5.93 14.90 13.52
N GLU A 107 7.08 14.36 13.91
CA GLU A 107 8.10 13.77 13.03
C GLU A 107 7.87 12.27 12.76
N GLY A 108 6.75 11.70 13.22
CA GLY A 108 6.41 10.29 13.07
C GLY A 108 7.14 9.34 14.02
N LEU A 109 7.74 9.88 15.09
CA LEU A 109 8.35 9.14 16.18
C LEU A 109 7.33 8.97 17.33
N ASP A 110 7.59 8.12 18.32
CA ASP A 110 6.70 7.94 19.48
C ASP A 110 5.21 7.71 19.15
N ILE A 111 4.95 6.92 18.10
CA ILE A 111 3.61 6.45 17.74
C ILE A 111 3.25 5.25 18.62
N ASP A 112 2.08 5.28 19.27
CA ASP A 112 1.62 4.17 20.11
C ASP A 112 1.04 3.03 19.27
N ALA A 113 0.18 3.37 18.32
CA ALA A 113 -0.38 2.42 17.36
C ALA A 113 -0.67 3.11 16.03
N THR A 114 -0.54 2.39 14.92
CA THR A 114 -0.92 2.87 13.60
C THR A 114 -1.38 1.70 12.75
N GLY A 115 -2.37 1.93 11.90
CA GLY A 115 -2.92 0.89 11.05
C GLY A 115 -3.82 1.44 9.96
N SER A 116 -4.11 0.60 8.97
CA SER A 116 -5.10 0.86 7.94
C SER A 116 -6.49 1.11 8.56
N TRP A 117 -7.34 1.84 7.85
CA TRP A 117 -8.74 2.00 8.24
C TRP A 117 -9.44 0.65 8.44
N ILE A 118 -10.20 0.52 9.52
CA ILE A 118 -11.05 -0.64 9.83
C ILE A 118 -12.48 -0.32 9.44
N THR A 119 -13.06 0.72 10.05
CA THR A 119 -14.42 1.17 9.77
C THR A 119 -14.45 2.56 9.12
N GLY A 120 -13.33 3.28 9.12
CA GLY A 120 -13.25 4.69 8.70
C GLY A 120 -13.63 5.68 9.81
N ASP A 121 -13.96 5.18 11.00
CA ASP A 121 -14.13 5.98 12.21
C ASP A 121 -12.79 6.08 12.93
N PRO A 122 -12.14 7.25 12.96
CA PRO A 122 -10.81 7.37 13.57
C PRO A 122 -10.81 7.01 15.05
N TYR A 123 -11.90 7.23 15.78
CA TYR A 123 -11.96 6.94 17.21
C TYR A 123 -12.16 5.45 17.47
N ALA A 124 -13.09 4.81 16.74
CA ALA A 124 -13.35 3.38 16.88
C ALA A 124 -12.16 2.53 16.39
N ASP A 125 -11.57 2.91 15.24
CA ASP A 125 -10.41 2.24 14.69
C ASP A 125 -9.21 2.41 15.62
N CYS A 126 -9.02 3.62 16.17
CA CYS A 126 -7.93 3.86 17.10
C CYS A 126 -8.08 3.09 18.42
N ALA A 127 -9.30 2.99 18.96
CA ALA A 127 -9.56 2.18 20.14
C ALA A 127 -9.26 0.69 19.90
N THR A 128 -9.56 0.18 18.70
CA THR A 128 -9.25 -1.20 18.29
C THR A 128 -7.75 -1.41 18.20
N LEU A 129 -7.03 -0.55 17.46
CA LEU A 129 -5.58 -0.65 17.29
C LEU A 129 -4.82 -0.55 18.63
N LEU A 130 -5.25 0.32 19.54
CA LEU A 130 -4.65 0.40 20.88
C LEU A 130 -4.91 -0.85 21.70
N ALA A 131 -6.12 -1.44 21.61
CA ALA A 131 -6.45 -2.66 22.32
C ALA A 131 -5.61 -3.86 21.83
N ASP A 132 -5.36 -3.95 20.52
CA ASP A 132 -4.50 -4.99 19.92
C ASP A 132 -3.06 -4.91 20.43
N GLU A 133 -2.56 -3.69 20.67
CA GLU A 133 -1.25 -3.44 21.29
C GLU A 133 -1.26 -3.55 22.84
N GLY A 134 -2.41 -3.88 23.44
CA GLY A 134 -2.56 -3.97 24.90
C GLY A 134 -2.46 -2.63 25.62
N LEU A 135 -2.71 -1.53 24.91
CA LEU A 135 -2.68 -0.16 25.43
C LEU A 135 -4.08 0.30 25.87
N PRO A 136 -4.17 1.25 26.83
CA PRO A 136 -5.45 1.82 27.22
C PRO A 136 -6.02 2.71 26.10
N PRO A 137 -7.33 3.05 26.13
CA PRO A 137 -7.90 4.06 25.25
C PRO A 137 -7.36 5.47 25.58
N ILE A 138 -7.23 6.32 24.56
CA ILE A 138 -6.89 7.75 24.71
C ILE A 138 -8.01 8.49 25.45
N GLU A 139 -7.66 9.27 26.47
CA GLU A 139 -8.61 10.14 27.19
C GLU A 139 -8.94 11.39 26.36
N ASP A 140 -10.23 11.73 26.27
CA ASP A 140 -10.75 12.88 25.50
C ASP A 140 -10.15 12.99 24.08
N PRO A 141 -10.31 11.95 23.24
CA PRO A 141 -9.61 11.88 21.96
C PRO A 141 -10.19 12.88 20.96
N VAL A 142 -9.32 13.47 20.14
CA VAL A 142 -9.67 14.31 18.98
C VAL A 142 -8.90 13.84 17.76
N ALA A 143 -9.63 13.62 16.67
CA ALA A 143 -9.08 13.32 15.37
C ALA A 143 -8.79 14.60 14.57
N PHE A 144 -7.62 14.67 13.92
CA PHE A 144 -7.24 15.80 13.06
C PHE A 144 -6.31 15.36 11.93
N ALA A 145 -6.24 16.17 10.87
CA ALA A 145 -5.31 15.94 9.77
C ALA A 145 -3.96 16.59 10.05
N TRP A 146 -2.87 15.83 9.88
CA TRP A 146 -1.50 16.31 9.99
C TRP A 146 -0.62 15.67 8.91
N ASP A 147 0.01 16.50 8.08
CA ASP A 147 0.88 16.06 6.96
C ASP A 147 0.25 14.96 6.06
N GLY A 148 -1.05 15.07 5.80
CA GLY A 148 -1.79 14.10 4.98
C GLY A 148 -2.20 12.81 5.71
N GLN A 149 -1.91 12.69 7.01
CA GLN A 149 -2.31 11.57 7.86
C GLN A 149 -3.49 11.96 8.75
N THR A 150 -4.26 10.95 9.20
CA THR A 150 -5.25 11.14 10.26
C THR A 150 -4.66 10.72 11.59
N ILE A 151 -4.58 11.68 12.53
CA ILE A 151 -4.05 11.47 13.87
C ILE A 151 -5.19 11.54 14.89
N VAL A 152 -5.18 10.65 15.87
CA VAL A 152 -6.02 10.72 17.08
C VAL A 152 -5.12 10.93 18.29
N ALA A 153 -5.33 12.03 19.02
CA ALA A 153 -4.57 12.41 20.19
C ALA A 153 -5.48 13.05 21.27
N PRO A 154 -5.00 13.25 22.52
CA PRO A 154 -5.76 13.99 23.53
C PRO A 154 -6.12 15.41 23.08
N ALA A 155 -7.35 15.83 23.37
CA ALA A 155 -7.90 17.11 22.93
C ALA A 155 -7.06 18.34 23.32
N ASP A 156 -6.38 18.29 24.47
CA ASP A 156 -5.56 19.36 25.02
C ASP A 156 -4.16 19.46 24.39
N GLN A 157 -3.78 18.48 23.56
CA GLN A 157 -2.48 18.43 22.89
C GLN A 157 -2.57 18.66 21.38
N VAL A 158 -3.78 18.73 20.82
CA VAL A 158 -4.01 19.04 19.40
C VAL A 158 -3.48 20.44 19.07
N PRO A 159 -2.57 20.61 18.08
CA PRO A 159 -2.01 21.91 17.74
C PRO A 159 -3.07 22.95 17.36
N GLU A 160 -2.83 24.22 17.70
CA GLU A 160 -3.73 25.29 17.31
C GLU A 160 -3.79 25.45 15.79
N GLY A 161 -5.01 25.63 15.25
CA GLY A 161 -5.22 25.92 13.83
C GLY A 161 -5.24 24.70 12.90
N VAL A 162 -5.07 23.48 13.41
CA VAL A 162 -5.26 22.27 12.59
C VAL A 162 -6.75 22.02 12.34
N GLN A 163 -7.05 21.46 11.17
CA GLN A 163 -8.40 21.03 10.86
C GLN A 163 -8.71 19.76 11.65
N ARG A 164 -9.58 19.91 12.65
CA ARG A 164 -10.19 18.78 13.34
C ARG A 164 -11.16 18.08 12.39
N LEU A 165 -11.18 16.76 12.45
CA LEU A 165 -12.17 15.96 11.73
C LEU A 165 -13.45 15.98 12.56
N GLU A 166 -14.47 16.65 12.03
CA GLU A 166 -15.77 16.74 12.69
C GLU A 166 -16.66 15.59 12.25
N GLY A 167 -17.08 14.76 13.20
CA GLY A 167 -17.97 13.62 12.97
C GLY A 167 -17.31 12.28 13.26
N PRO A 168 -18.12 11.20 13.28
CA PRO A 168 -17.63 9.86 13.58
C PRO A 168 -16.90 9.22 12.40
N GLN A 169 -16.89 9.78 11.19
CA GLN A 169 -16.27 9.14 10.02
C GLN A 169 -15.31 10.10 9.33
N ALA A 170 -14.03 9.71 9.28
CA ALA A 170 -13.00 10.38 8.48
C ALA A 170 -13.03 9.89 7.04
N VAL A 171 -13.36 8.61 6.85
CA VAL A 171 -13.51 7.94 5.57
C VAL A 171 -14.86 7.22 5.56
N GLU A 172 -15.59 7.32 4.44
CA GLU A 172 -16.85 6.60 4.26
C GLU A 172 -16.55 5.09 4.30
N SER A 173 -17.34 4.30 5.05
CA SER A 173 -17.08 2.86 5.24
C SER A 173 -17.04 2.08 3.91
N GLY A 174 -17.88 2.47 2.94
CA GLY A 174 -17.85 1.90 1.60
C GLY A 174 -16.53 2.16 0.87
N VAL A 175 -15.85 3.27 1.13
CA VAL A 175 -14.51 3.54 0.55
C VAL A 175 -13.45 2.65 1.18
N VAL A 176 -13.50 2.44 2.50
CA VAL A 176 -12.60 1.52 3.19
C VAL A 176 -12.76 0.10 2.64
N GLU A 177 -13.99 -0.33 2.45
CA GLU A 177 -14.29 -1.64 1.86
C GLU A 177 -13.83 -1.74 0.40
N LEU A 178 -14.06 -0.71 -0.43
CA LEU A 178 -13.55 -0.68 -1.81
C LEU A 178 -12.02 -0.85 -1.86
N GLN A 179 -11.29 -0.21 -0.93
CA GLN A 179 -9.84 -0.33 -0.84
C GLN A 179 -9.37 -1.76 -0.54
N ARG A 180 -10.12 -2.48 0.29
CA ARG A 180 -9.82 -3.88 0.64
C ARG A 180 -10.19 -4.83 -0.49
N SER A 181 -11.37 -4.65 -1.05
CA SER A 181 -11.86 -5.44 -2.19
C SER A 181 -10.92 -5.36 -3.41
N VAL A 182 -10.34 -4.20 -3.71
CA VAL A 182 -9.41 -4.05 -4.85
C VAL A 182 -8.17 -4.94 -4.77
N ILE A 183 -7.69 -5.22 -3.57
CA ILE A 183 -6.48 -6.02 -3.34
C ILE A 183 -6.80 -7.43 -2.82
N ASP A 184 -8.08 -7.77 -2.70
CA ASP A 184 -8.51 -9.09 -2.25
C ASP A 184 -8.34 -10.15 -3.36
N PRO A 185 -7.60 -11.25 -3.08
CA PRO A 185 -7.44 -12.36 -3.99
C PRO A 185 -8.52 -13.45 -3.88
N VAL A 186 -9.47 -13.35 -2.95
CA VAL A 186 -10.53 -14.36 -2.78
C VAL A 186 -11.61 -14.18 -3.83
N ASP A 187 -12.32 -13.06 -3.81
CA ASP A 187 -13.38 -12.68 -4.76
C ASP A 187 -13.26 -11.22 -5.27
N GLY A 188 -12.30 -10.47 -4.76
CA GLY A 188 -12.03 -9.08 -5.11
C GLY A 188 -11.21 -8.86 -6.39
N GLY A 189 -10.51 -7.74 -6.45
CA GLY A 189 -9.82 -7.24 -7.64
C GLY A 189 -8.66 -8.12 -8.08
N TRP A 190 -8.04 -8.86 -7.16
CA TRP A 190 -6.89 -9.75 -7.42
C TRP A 190 -7.28 -11.22 -7.59
N SER A 191 -8.56 -11.57 -7.46
CA SER A 191 -9.03 -12.95 -7.55
C SER A 191 -8.86 -13.58 -8.93
N GLU A 192 -8.79 -12.78 -9.99
CA GLU A 192 -8.71 -13.24 -11.37
C GLU A 192 -7.81 -12.33 -12.22
N CYS A 193 -7.07 -12.92 -13.16
CA CYS A 193 -6.40 -12.16 -14.23
C CYS A 193 -7.44 -11.60 -15.22
N ARG A 194 -7.99 -10.43 -14.90
CA ARG A 194 -8.97 -9.70 -15.73
C ARG A 194 -8.29 -8.81 -16.75
N SER A 195 -8.83 -8.75 -17.97
CA SER A 195 -8.47 -7.67 -18.90
C SER A 195 -8.89 -6.30 -18.34
N VAL A 196 -8.34 -5.20 -18.85
CA VAL A 196 -8.73 -3.84 -18.42
C VAL A 196 -10.24 -3.60 -18.51
N ALA A 197 -10.90 -4.13 -19.55
CA ALA A 197 -12.35 -3.99 -19.72
C ALA A 197 -13.14 -4.78 -18.66
N GLU A 198 -12.70 -5.99 -18.33
CA GLU A 198 -13.31 -6.82 -17.28
C GLU A 198 -13.04 -6.22 -15.89
N GLY A 199 -11.83 -5.76 -15.61
CA GLY A 199 -11.47 -5.08 -14.36
C GLY A 199 -12.26 -3.79 -14.16
N ALA A 200 -12.48 -3.00 -15.22
CA ALA A 200 -13.30 -1.79 -15.16
C ALA A 200 -14.79 -2.12 -14.91
N ALA A 201 -15.31 -3.19 -15.51
CA ALA A 201 -16.68 -3.65 -15.25
C ALA A 201 -16.85 -4.14 -13.82
N TRP A 202 -15.88 -4.91 -13.30
CA TRP A 202 -15.83 -5.35 -11.91
C TRP A 202 -15.79 -4.15 -10.95
N ALA A 203 -14.86 -3.21 -11.16
CA ALA A 203 -14.71 -2.02 -10.31
C ALA A 203 -15.97 -1.16 -10.28
N GLN A 204 -16.66 -1.03 -11.42
CA GLN A 204 -17.95 -0.33 -11.47
C GLN A 204 -19.03 -1.06 -10.68
N GLY A 205 -19.12 -2.38 -10.81
CA GLY A 205 -20.04 -3.20 -10.02
C GLY A 205 -19.82 -3.04 -8.52
N GLU A 206 -18.56 -2.93 -8.11
CA GLU A 206 -18.19 -2.74 -6.72
C GLU A 206 -18.56 -1.35 -6.18
N ILE A 207 -18.29 -0.30 -6.96
CA ILE A 207 -18.76 1.08 -6.68
C ILE A 207 -20.28 1.11 -6.52
N ASP A 208 -21.01 0.45 -7.43
CA ASP A 208 -22.47 0.41 -7.41
C ASP A 208 -22.99 -0.33 -6.16
N ARG A 209 -22.39 -1.47 -5.83
CA ARG A 209 -22.72 -2.28 -4.64
C ARG A 209 -22.53 -1.48 -3.35
N LEU A 210 -21.44 -0.72 -3.27
CA LEU A 210 -21.07 0.08 -2.10
C LEU A 210 -21.80 1.44 -2.03
N GLY A 211 -22.65 1.75 -3.02
CA GLY A 211 -23.42 2.99 -3.07
C GLY A 211 -22.58 4.25 -3.33
N LEU A 212 -21.37 4.09 -3.88
CA LEU A 212 -20.36 5.13 -4.10
C LEU A 212 -20.64 5.97 -5.37
N GLN A 213 -21.85 6.54 -5.47
CA GLN A 213 -22.42 7.13 -6.71
C GLN A 213 -21.60 8.25 -7.39
N ASP A 214 -20.75 8.95 -6.63
CA ASP A 214 -19.92 10.05 -7.16
C ASP A 214 -18.52 9.59 -7.63
N TRP A 215 -18.27 8.28 -7.62
CA TRP A 215 -17.00 7.70 -8.05
C TRP A 215 -16.98 7.39 -9.55
N THR A 216 -15.79 7.48 -10.15
CA THR A 216 -15.61 7.23 -11.59
C THR A 216 -14.55 6.17 -11.85
N VAL A 217 -14.87 5.19 -12.70
CA VAL A 217 -13.90 4.21 -13.21
C VAL A 217 -13.22 4.74 -14.47
N ILE A 218 -11.89 4.75 -14.49
CA ILE A 218 -11.05 5.20 -15.60
C ILE A 218 -10.22 4.02 -16.12
N PRO A 219 -10.65 3.35 -17.21
CA PRO A 219 -9.83 2.34 -17.87
C PRO A 219 -8.67 3.01 -18.62
N GLN A 220 -7.45 2.53 -18.41
CA GLN A 220 -6.27 2.97 -19.15
C GLN A 220 -5.99 2.05 -20.34
N GLU A 221 -5.78 2.66 -21.50
CA GLU A 221 -5.43 1.94 -22.71
C GLU A 221 -4.02 1.37 -22.64
N ALA A 222 -3.91 0.17 -23.19
CA ALA A 222 -2.70 -0.62 -23.23
C ALA A 222 -1.69 -0.03 -24.24
N GLY A 223 -0.54 0.44 -23.75
CA GLY A 223 0.55 0.92 -24.60
C GLY A 223 1.39 -0.22 -25.20
N GLY A 224 1.06 -0.69 -26.41
CA GLY A 224 1.89 -1.67 -27.14
C GLY A 224 1.54 -3.13 -26.86
N THR A 225 2.55 -4.02 -26.72
CA THR A 225 2.35 -5.43 -26.33
C THR A 225 2.05 -5.47 -24.84
N SER A 226 0.80 -5.25 -24.49
CA SER A 226 0.41 -5.06 -23.10
C SER A 226 0.17 -6.40 -22.41
N PRO A 227 0.36 -6.44 -21.07
CA PRO A 227 0.00 -7.59 -20.26
C PRO A 227 -1.46 -8.02 -20.49
N SER A 228 -1.75 -9.30 -20.24
CA SER A 228 -3.11 -9.84 -20.36
C SER A 228 -4.01 -9.49 -19.19
N CYS A 229 -3.44 -9.17 -18.03
CA CYS A 229 -4.18 -8.84 -16.81
C CYS A 229 -4.27 -7.32 -16.61
N SER A 230 -4.96 -6.92 -15.55
CA SER A 230 -5.10 -5.54 -15.11
C SER A 230 -4.95 -5.44 -13.60
N THR A 231 -4.54 -4.27 -13.16
CA THR A 231 -4.53 -3.86 -11.75
C THR A 231 -5.52 -2.73 -11.58
N VAL A 232 -6.07 -2.61 -10.38
CA VAL A 232 -7.01 -1.57 -9.99
C VAL A 232 -6.33 -0.71 -8.93
N GLU A 233 -6.37 0.60 -9.10
CA GLU A 233 -5.81 1.60 -8.17
C GLU A 233 -6.90 2.60 -7.79
N ILE A 234 -6.97 2.96 -6.51
CA ILE A 234 -7.98 3.88 -5.97
C ILE A 234 -7.33 5.21 -5.64
N ASN A 235 -7.95 6.29 -6.08
CA ASN A 235 -7.62 7.65 -5.63
C ASN A 235 -8.83 8.25 -4.91
N VAL A 236 -8.79 8.20 -3.57
CA VAL A 236 -9.86 8.71 -2.70
C VAL A 236 -10.08 10.22 -2.88
N GLY A 237 -9.00 10.99 -3.03
CA GLY A 237 -9.07 12.44 -3.18
C GLY A 237 -9.77 12.89 -4.47
N GLU A 238 -9.59 12.13 -5.55
CA GLU A 238 -10.24 12.38 -6.84
C GLU A 238 -11.56 11.61 -7.01
N ARG A 239 -11.88 10.68 -6.09
CA ARG A 239 -12.98 9.72 -6.22
C ARG A 239 -12.90 8.94 -7.54
N THR A 240 -11.70 8.48 -7.88
CA THR A 240 -11.46 7.72 -9.11
C THR A 240 -10.91 6.34 -8.81
N VAL A 241 -11.34 5.38 -9.64
CA VAL A 241 -10.76 4.03 -9.70
C VAL A 241 -10.11 3.86 -11.06
N THR A 242 -8.81 3.73 -11.09
CA THR A 242 -8.04 3.57 -12.33
C THR A 242 -7.79 2.08 -12.57
N VAL A 243 -8.10 1.60 -13.77
CA VAL A 243 -7.82 0.22 -14.17
C VAL A 243 -6.77 0.22 -15.26
N SER A 244 -5.60 -0.33 -14.97
CA SER A 244 -4.44 -0.27 -15.85
C SER A 244 -3.94 -1.67 -16.22
N PRO A 245 -3.39 -1.88 -17.43
CA PRO A 245 -2.76 -3.15 -17.77
C PRO A 245 -1.61 -3.48 -16.81
N SER A 246 -1.55 -4.71 -16.32
CA SER A 246 -0.48 -5.20 -15.45
C SER A 246 -0.25 -6.69 -15.65
N ASP A 247 0.90 -7.19 -15.19
CA ASP A 247 1.02 -8.62 -14.92
C ASP A 247 -0.02 -9.04 -13.86
N ASP A 248 -0.24 -10.34 -13.71
CA ASP A 248 -1.14 -10.87 -12.69
C ASP A 248 -0.72 -10.35 -11.30
N PRO A 249 -1.56 -9.52 -10.63
CA PRO A 249 -1.16 -8.87 -9.39
C PRO A 249 -0.97 -9.89 -8.25
N TYR A 250 -1.71 -11.00 -8.27
CA TYR A 250 -1.62 -12.03 -7.25
C TYR A 250 -0.35 -12.88 -7.39
N GLN A 251 0.15 -13.06 -8.62
CA GLN A 251 1.30 -13.92 -8.90
C GLN A 251 2.55 -13.57 -8.08
N ALA A 252 2.74 -12.29 -7.73
CA ALA A 252 3.89 -11.86 -6.94
C ALA A 252 3.82 -12.29 -5.46
N LEU A 253 2.63 -12.61 -4.96
CA LEU A 253 2.33 -12.92 -3.56
C LEU A 253 1.91 -14.38 -3.34
N SER A 254 1.72 -15.14 -4.41
CA SER A 254 1.35 -16.55 -4.36
C SER A 254 2.42 -17.38 -3.64
N THR A 255 1.94 -18.14 -2.65
CA THR A 255 2.69 -19.15 -1.89
C THR A 255 1.76 -20.34 -1.68
N PRO A 256 2.27 -21.58 -1.51
CA PRO A 256 1.40 -22.74 -1.30
C PRO A 256 0.43 -22.57 -0.13
N GLU A 257 0.86 -21.90 0.94
CA GLU A 257 0.04 -21.61 2.11
C GLU A 257 -1.05 -20.57 1.80
N ALA A 258 -0.70 -19.47 1.11
CA ALA A 258 -1.68 -18.46 0.71
C ALA A 258 -2.68 -19.01 -0.32
N ASP A 259 -2.22 -19.78 -1.31
CA ASP A 259 -3.07 -20.41 -2.31
C ASP A 259 -4.11 -21.32 -1.63
N ALA A 260 -3.67 -22.17 -0.69
CA ALA A 260 -4.54 -23.09 0.04
C ALA A 260 -5.57 -22.35 0.92
N MET A 261 -5.17 -21.26 1.57
CA MET A 261 -6.07 -20.41 2.34
C MET A 261 -7.14 -19.78 1.43
N ILE A 262 -6.74 -19.18 0.30
CA ILE A 262 -7.66 -18.52 -0.63
C ILE A 262 -8.65 -19.50 -1.23
N ASP A 263 -8.17 -20.67 -1.67
CA ASP A 263 -9.05 -21.72 -2.20
C ASP A 263 -10.07 -22.16 -1.14
N ALA A 264 -9.64 -22.32 0.12
CA ALA A 264 -10.54 -22.67 1.21
C ALA A 264 -11.58 -21.59 1.50
N LEU A 265 -11.20 -20.31 1.48
CA LEU A 265 -12.10 -19.18 1.71
C LEU A 265 -13.12 -19.02 0.57
N ARG A 266 -12.67 -19.17 -0.68
CA ARG A 266 -13.54 -19.13 -1.85
C ARG A 266 -14.57 -20.25 -1.82
N ASP A 267 -14.11 -21.49 -1.64
CA ASP A 267 -14.97 -22.68 -1.67
C ASP A 267 -15.98 -22.71 -0.52
N GLN A 268 -15.58 -22.29 0.69
CA GLN A 268 -16.38 -22.47 1.90
C GLN A 268 -17.18 -21.23 2.29
N VAL A 269 -16.63 -20.02 2.13
CA VAL A 269 -17.34 -18.79 2.52
C VAL A 269 -18.13 -18.22 1.36
N VAL A 270 -17.45 -17.91 0.26
CA VAL A 270 -18.07 -17.24 -0.91
C VAL A 270 -19.07 -18.17 -1.59
N ASP A 271 -18.63 -19.36 -2.01
CA ASP A 271 -19.50 -20.34 -2.67
C ASP A 271 -20.50 -20.99 -1.70
N GLY A 272 -20.13 -21.08 -0.42
CA GLY A 272 -20.96 -21.67 0.64
C GLY A 272 -22.09 -20.75 1.14
N CYS A 273 -22.03 -19.44 0.85
CA CYS A 273 -22.95 -18.43 1.35
C CYS A 273 -23.19 -18.54 2.87
N LEU A 274 -22.13 -18.30 3.65
CA LEU A 274 -22.17 -18.42 5.11
C LEU A 274 -22.65 -17.13 5.80
N PHE A 275 -22.98 -17.22 7.09
CA PHE A 275 -23.21 -16.07 7.98
C PHE A 275 -21.92 -15.73 8.73
N LEU A 276 -21.86 -14.54 9.32
CA LEU A 276 -20.65 -13.97 9.91
C LEU A 276 -19.92 -14.95 10.85
N ASP A 277 -20.61 -15.50 11.87
CA ASP A 277 -20.00 -16.44 12.83
C ASP A 277 -19.42 -17.71 12.17
N ALA A 278 -20.12 -18.24 11.17
CA ALA A 278 -19.70 -19.46 10.48
C ALA A 278 -18.54 -19.18 9.52
N ALA A 279 -18.56 -18.03 8.84
CA ALA A 279 -17.48 -17.56 8.00
C ALA A 279 -16.20 -17.27 8.82
N GLY A 280 -16.34 -16.63 9.99
CA GLY A 280 -15.22 -16.40 10.90
C GLY A 280 -14.53 -17.70 11.34
N ALA A 281 -15.30 -18.75 11.66
CA ALA A 281 -14.74 -20.06 11.99
C ALA A 281 -13.98 -20.71 10.82
N VAL A 282 -14.45 -20.52 9.58
CA VAL A 282 -13.73 -21.00 8.38
C VAL A 282 -12.43 -20.20 8.20
N VAL A 283 -12.46 -18.89 8.42
CA VAL A 283 -11.26 -18.04 8.37
C VAL A 283 -10.22 -18.50 9.38
N ASP A 284 -10.62 -18.70 10.64
CA ASP A 284 -9.73 -19.17 11.71
C ASP A 284 -9.05 -20.50 11.34
N GLU A 285 -9.78 -21.44 10.74
CA GLU A 285 -9.22 -22.71 10.26
C GLU A 285 -8.27 -22.50 9.07
N ALA A 286 -8.64 -21.63 8.12
CA ALA A 286 -7.86 -21.37 6.91
C ALA A 286 -6.53 -20.65 7.20
N VAL A 287 -6.48 -19.80 8.23
CA VAL A 287 -5.25 -19.06 8.62
C VAL A 287 -4.39 -19.81 9.63
N ALA A 288 -4.88 -20.87 10.27
CA ALA A 288 -4.13 -21.67 11.25
C ALA A 288 -2.77 -22.23 10.78
N PRO A 289 -2.54 -22.53 9.47
CA PRO A 289 -1.24 -22.96 8.98
C PRO A 289 -0.14 -21.90 8.98
N PHE A 290 -0.47 -20.61 9.14
CA PHE A 290 0.53 -19.55 9.20
C PHE A 290 1.26 -19.59 10.55
N ASP A 291 2.59 -19.52 10.53
CA ASP A 291 3.43 -19.49 11.74
C ASP A 291 3.38 -18.13 12.49
N VAL A 292 2.57 -17.20 11.98
CA VAL A 292 2.36 -15.86 12.54
C VAL A 292 0.89 -15.67 12.85
N GLU A 293 0.61 -14.83 13.85
CA GLU A 293 -0.77 -14.41 14.13
C GLU A 293 -1.31 -13.62 12.93
N VAL A 294 -2.47 -14.01 12.44
CA VAL A 294 -3.18 -13.37 11.34
C VAL A 294 -4.38 -12.64 11.93
N PRO A 295 -4.38 -11.30 12.01
CA PRO A 295 -5.52 -10.54 12.51
C PRO A 295 -6.76 -10.81 11.66
N THR A 296 -7.84 -11.21 12.34
CA THR A 296 -9.17 -11.39 11.76
C THR A 296 -10.10 -10.31 12.30
N THR A 297 -11.00 -9.79 11.47
CA THR A 297 -11.99 -8.78 11.88
C THR A 297 -13.34 -9.14 11.30
N ASP A 298 -14.36 -9.22 12.15
CA ASP A 298 -15.73 -9.49 11.73
C ASP A 298 -16.53 -8.18 11.72
N MET A 299 -17.19 -7.91 10.60
CA MET A 299 -18.00 -6.72 10.38
C MET A 299 -19.42 -7.11 9.99
N ALA A 300 -20.39 -6.80 10.85
CA ALA A 300 -21.79 -7.05 10.55
C ALA A 300 -22.28 -6.21 9.36
N ASP A 301 -22.79 -6.88 8.34
CA ASP A 301 -23.45 -6.31 7.17
C ASP A 301 -24.81 -7.00 6.99
N GLU A 302 -25.82 -6.51 7.73
CA GLU A 302 -27.19 -7.04 7.68
C GLU A 302 -27.91 -6.79 6.35
N SER A 303 -27.27 -6.07 5.41
CA SER A 303 -27.80 -5.87 4.07
C SER A 303 -27.35 -6.93 3.08
N ALA A 304 -26.30 -7.69 3.41
CA ALA A 304 -25.78 -8.76 2.58
C ALA A 304 -26.57 -10.06 2.77
N GLU A 305 -26.76 -10.82 1.68
CA GLU A 305 -27.43 -12.12 1.72
C GLU A 305 -26.50 -13.24 2.26
N CYS A 306 -25.19 -13.05 2.11
CA CYS A 306 -24.13 -13.99 2.45
C CYS A 306 -22.92 -13.22 2.97
N ALA A 307 -22.03 -13.88 3.70
CA ALA A 307 -20.74 -13.35 4.07
C ALA A 307 -19.77 -13.31 2.87
N ARG A 308 -18.92 -12.30 2.86
CA ARG A 308 -17.75 -12.11 1.97
C ARG A 308 -16.49 -12.01 2.82
N VAL A 309 -15.33 -12.23 2.20
CA VAL A 309 -14.04 -12.17 2.89
C VAL A 309 -13.07 -11.35 2.07
N ASP A 310 -12.53 -10.29 2.67
CA ASP A 310 -11.42 -9.54 2.11
C ASP A 310 -10.11 -10.00 2.75
N VAL A 311 -9.18 -10.48 1.94
CA VAL A 311 -7.84 -10.88 2.36
C VAL A 311 -6.82 -9.86 1.86
N PHE A 312 -6.09 -9.27 2.79
CA PHE A 312 -4.89 -8.50 2.47
C PHE A 312 -3.65 -9.39 2.54
N LEU A 313 -2.91 -9.49 1.44
CA LEU A 313 -1.62 -10.17 1.38
C LEU A 313 -0.49 -9.17 1.20
N GLY A 314 0.40 -9.11 2.19
CA GLY A 314 1.61 -8.29 2.14
C GLY A 314 2.67 -8.82 3.10
N GLY A 315 3.47 -7.93 3.70
CA GLY A 315 4.36 -8.29 4.81
C GLY A 315 3.64 -8.77 6.08
N THR A 316 2.31 -8.62 6.15
CA THR A 316 1.40 -9.20 7.13
C THR A 316 0.14 -9.65 6.40
N VAL A 317 -0.42 -10.80 6.75
CA VAL A 317 -1.74 -11.24 6.28
C VAL A 317 -2.79 -10.65 7.22
N LYS A 318 -3.88 -10.11 6.67
CA LYS A 318 -5.05 -9.68 7.43
C LYS A 318 -6.30 -10.16 6.73
N VAL A 319 -7.32 -10.56 7.49
CA VAL A 319 -8.58 -11.04 6.93
C VAL A 319 -9.73 -10.27 7.57
N THR A 320 -10.64 -9.74 6.74
CA THR A 320 -11.89 -9.16 7.22
C THR A 320 -13.08 -9.93 6.65
N VAL A 321 -14.00 -10.33 7.51
CA VAL A 321 -15.27 -10.96 7.13
C VAL A 321 -16.37 -9.93 7.23
N TYR A 322 -17.15 -9.77 6.16
CA TYR A 322 -18.36 -8.96 6.17
C TYR A 322 -19.56 -9.86 5.94
N GLY A 323 -20.65 -9.68 6.67
CA GLY A 323 -21.88 -10.43 6.37
C GLY A 323 -22.95 -10.32 7.43
N PRO A 324 -24.13 -10.90 7.16
CA PRO A 324 -25.24 -10.91 8.11
C PRO A 324 -24.87 -11.69 9.37
N SER A 325 -25.24 -11.17 10.54
CA SER A 325 -24.94 -11.81 11.82
C SER A 325 -25.70 -13.12 12.00
N ALA A 326 -26.89 -13.25 11.38
CA ALA A 326 -27.73 -14.44 11.47
C ALA A 326 -28.59 -14.64 10.22
N ALA A 327 -29.08 -15.87 10.03
CA ALA A 327 -30.11 -16.17 9.04
C ALA A 327 -31.45 -15.59 9.49
N ASP A 328 -32.04 -14.71 8.67
CA ASP A 328 -33.41 -14.19 8.84
C ASP A 328 -34.49 -15.30 8.81
#